data_AF-A0A941AWB0-F1
#
_entry.id   AF-A0A941AWB0-F1
#
_cell.length_a   1.000
_cell.length_b   1.000
_cell.length_c   1.000
_cell.angle_alpha   90.00
_cell.angle_beta   90.00
_cell.angle_gamma   90.00
#
_symmetry.space_group_name_H-M   'P 1'
#
loop_
_entity.id
_entity.type
_entity.pdbx_description
1 polymer ?
#
loop_
_entity_poly.entity_id
_entity_poly.type
_entity_poly.pdbx_seq_one_letter_code
_entity_poly.pdbx_strand_id
1 'polypeptide(L)'
;MKPCAVPILIAIGLTACTAREPPAEAAAPAPPPAATPAMPGSDRDAHGCIGSAGYSWCESTGKCERPWELAKEKNFDNSAEAFAGYCRNPAK
;
A
#
# COMPACT_ATOMS: atom_id res chain seq x y z
N MET A 1 -37.80 21.09 -30.24
CA MET A 1 -39.19 21.59 -30.25
C MET A 1 -39.85 21.12 -28.96
N LYS A 2 -40.34 22.07 -28.17
CA LYS A 2 -41.10 21.96 -26.91
C LYS A 2 -42.51 21.33 -27.18
N PRO A 3 -43.38 21.09 -26.19
CA PRO A 3 -43.27 20.34 -24.92
C PRO A 3 -44.55 19.48 -24.67
N CYS A 4 -44.56 18.55 -23.71
CA CYS A 4 -45.82 18.11 -23.11
C CYS A 4 -45.73 18.20 -21.60
N ALA A 5 -46.18 19.34 -21.09
CA ALA A 5 -46.68 19.47 -19.73
C ALA A 5 -47.99 18.69 -19.63
N VAL A 6 -48.15 17.85 -18.61
CA VAL A 6 -49.43 17.31 -18.17
C VAL A 6 -49.47 17.41 -16.64
N PRO A 7 -50.62 17.81 -16.07
CA PRO A 7 -50.67 18.64 -14.88
C PRO A 7 -50.80 17.83 -13.58
N ILE A 8 -50.53 18.57 -12.51
CA ILE A 8 -50.84 18.29 -11.12
C ILE A 8 -52.28 17.77 -10.96
N LEU A 9 -52.46 16.59 -10.36
CA LEU A 9 -53.67 16.26 -9.60
C LEU A 9 -53.31 15.47 -8.34
N ILE A 10 -53.93 15.94 -7.26
CA ILE A 10 -53.74 15.63 -5.85
C ILE A 10 -54.42 14.30 -5.50
N ALA A 11 -53.73 13.40 -4.78
CA ALA A 11 -54.40 12.43 -3.91
C ALA A 11 -53.45 11.99 -2.78
N ILE A 12 -53.91 12.24 -1.56
CA ILE A 12 -53.29 11.90 -0.29
C ILE A 12 -53.29 10.38 -0.13
N GLY A 13 -52.11 9.80 0.00
CA GLY A 13 -51.92 8.44 0.49
C GLY A 13 -50.73 8.41 1.42
N LEU A 14 -50.96 8.17 2.72
CA LEU A 14 -49.91 7.82 3.68
C LEU A 14 -49.27 6.51 3.22
N THR A 15 -48.33 6.63 2.28
CA THR A 15 -47.59 5.48 1.77
C THR A 15 -46.35 5.37 2.63
N ALA A 16 -46.27 4.24 3.33
CA ALA A 16 -45.20 3.85 4.23
C ALA A 16 -43.82 4.26 3.73
N CYS A 17 -42.90 4.54 4.66
CA CYS A 17 -41.48 4.65 4.40
C CYS A 17 -41.05 3.51 3.47
N THR A 18 -40.86 3.80 2.19
CA THR A 18 -40.16 2.89 1.31
C THR A 18 -38.75 2.86 1.84
N ALA A 19 -38.44 1.82 2.61
CA ALA A 19 -37.07 1.42 2.84
C ALA A 19 -36.45 1.36 1.45
N ARG A 20 -35.55 2.30 1.20
CA ARG A 20 -34.71 2.29 0.02
C ARG A 20 -33.86 1.04 0.18
N GLU A 21 -34.31 -0.07 -0.41
CA GLU A 21 -33.50 -1.26 -0.55
C GLU A 21 -32.19 -0.78 -1.18
N PRO A 22 -31.06 -0.86 -0.46
CA PRO A 22 -29.79 -0.56 -1.08
C PRO A 22 -29.71 -1.50 -2.29
N PRO A 23 -29.24 -1.00 -3.46
CA PRO A 23 -28.98 -1.89 -4.58
C PRO A 23 -28.14 -3.04 -4.03
N ALA A 24 -28.55 -4.27 -4.31
CA ALA A 24 -27.83 -5.48 -3.94
C ALA A 24 -26.36 -5.27 -4.31
N GLU A 25 -25.60 -4.86 -3.30
CA GLU A 25 -24.17 -4.64 -3.38
C GLU A 25 -23.65 -6.04 -3.60
N ALA A 26 -23.33 -6.34 -4.86
CA ALA A 26 -22.65 -7.56 -5.23
C ALA A 26 -21.49 -7.69 -4.24
N ALA A 27 -21.63 -8.67 -3.35
CA ALA A 27 -20.81 -8.78 -2.16
C ALA A 27 -19.36 -8.58 -2.56
N ALA A 28 -18.74 -7.51 -2.03
CA ALA A 28 -17.31 -7.35 -2.14
C ALA A 28 -16.65 -8.67 -1.71
N PRO A 29 -15.59 -9.14 -2.38
CA PRO A 29 -14.89 -10.32 -1.93
C PRO A 29 -14.55 -10.12 -0.45
N ALA A 30 -14.91 -11.08 0.39
CA ALA A 30 -14.56 -11.06 1.80
C ALA A 30 -13.06 -10.73 1.91
N PRO A 31 -12.64 -9.88 2.87
CA PRO A 31 -11.22 -9.61 3.06
C PRO A 31 -10.49 -10.96 3.20
N PRO A 32 -9.28 -11.11 2.63
CA PRO A 32 -8.52 -12.34 2.78
C PRO A 32 -8.43 -12.67 4.29
N PRO A 33 -8.42 -13.97 4.66
CA PRO A 33 -8.32 -14.36 6.05
C PRO A 33 -7.19 -13.56 6.71
N ALA A 34 -7.49 -12.93 7.85
CA ALA A 34 -6.54 -12.10 8.56
C ALA A 34 -5.23 -12.88 8.72
N ALA A 35 -4.15 -12.41 8.09
CA ALA A 35 -2.87 -13.09 8.11
C ALA A 35 -2.40 -13.21 9.55
N THR A 36 -2.09 -14.42 9.99
CA THR A 36 -1.38 -14.64 11.26
C THR A 36 -0.09 -13.82 11.24
N PRO A 37 0.27 -13.13 12.34
CA PRO A 37 1.50 -12.35 12.38
C PRO A 37 2.68 -13.27 12.08
N ALA A 38 3.43 -12.94 11.01
CA ALA A 38 4.63 -13.67 10.65
C ALA A 38 5.69 -13.50 11.76
N MET A 39 6.50 -14.54 12.00
CA MET A 39 7.60 -14.44 12.95
C MET A 39 8.60 -13.37 12.48
N PRO A 40 9.17 -12.54 13.38
CA PRO A 40 10.21 -11.58 13.01
C PRO A 40 11.36 -12.24 12.24
N GLY A 41 11.81 -11.61 11.15
CA GLY A 41 12.91 -12.12 10.33
C GLY A 41 12.54 -13.26 9.38
N SER A 42 11.26 -13.56 9.20
CA SER A 42 10.79 -14.51 8.18
C SER A 42 10.82 -13.94 6.75
N ASP A 43 11.09 -12.64 6.60
CA ASP A 43 11.09 -11.87 5.35
C ASP A 43 12.48 -11.76 4.69
N ARG A 44 13.26 -12.84 4.71
CA ARG A 44 14.57 -12.86 4.04
C ARG A 44 14.42 -12.79 2.52
N ASP A 45 15.22 -11.93 1.89
CA ASP A 45 15.33 -11.86 0.43
C ASP A 45 16.29 -12.93 -0.15
N ALA A 46 16.55 -12.88 -1.47
CA ALA A 46 17.43 -13.82 -2.17
C ALA A 46 18.90 -13.78 -1.69
N HIS A 47 19.32 -12.67 -1.07
CA HIS A 47 20.64 -12.49 -0.47
C HIS A 47 20.65 -12.83 1.03
N GLY A 48 19.50 -13.19 1.60
CA GLY A 48 19.32 -13.45 3.02
C GLY A 48 19.15 -12.18 3.86
N CYS A 49 18.97 -11.00 3.25
CA CYS A 49 18.75 -9.76 3.97
C CYS A 49 17.32 -9.70 4.52
N ILE A 50 17.19 -9.22 5.75
CA ILE A 50 15.90 -9.06 6.43
C ILE A 50 15.45 -7.61 6.28
N GLY A 51 14.54 -7.36 5.34
CA GLY A 51 14.05 -6.00 5.04
C GLY A 51 13.35 -5.34 6.24
N SER A 52 12.57 -6.11 7.00
CA SER A 52 11.88 -5.65 8.21
C SER A 52 12.82 -5.22 9.34
N ALA A 53 14.05 -5.75 9.35
CA ALA A 53 15.12 -5.35 10.27
C ALA A 53 15.97 -4.18 9.72
N GLY A 54 15.67 -3.72 8.50
CA GLY A 54 16.35 -2.59 7.89
C GLY A 54 17.58 -2.94 7.06
N TYR A 55 17.77 -4.21 6.73
CA TYR A 55 18.90 -4.65 5.92
C TYR A 55 18.57 -4.57 4.43
N SER A 56 19.56 -4.16 3.64
CA SER A 56 19.50 -4.11 2.18
C SER A 56 20.79 -4.65 1.59
N TRP A 57 20.69 -5.46 0.55
CA TRP A 57 21.85 -6.00 -0.13
C TRP A 57 22.69 -4.90 -0.78
N CYS A 58 23.99 -4.93 -0.57
CA CYS A 58 24.96 -4.02 -1.16
C CYS A 58 25.99 -4.81 -1.97
N GLU A 59 25.96 -4.69 -3.30
CA GLU A 59 26.86 -5.41 -4.20
C GLU A 59 28.34 -5.04 -3.95
N SER A 60 28.61 -3.77 -3.63
CA SER A 60 29.96 -3.28 -3.35
C SER A 60 30.61 -3.89 -2.11
N THR A 61 29.83 -4.15 -1.04
CA THR A 61 30.34 -4.77 0.19
C THR A 61 30.13 -6.29 0.22
N GLY A 62 29.26 -6.80 -0.65
CA GLY A 62 28.84 -8.20 -0.66
C GLY A 62 28.10 -8.62 0.60
N LYS A 63 27.41 -7.68 1.26
CA LYS A 63 26.73 -7.87 2.55
C LYS A 63 25.37 -7.19 2.58
N CYS A 64 24.58 -7.62 3.55
CA CYS A 64 23.37 -6.93 3.97
C CYS A 64 23.76 -5.75 4.88
N GLU A 65 23.62 -4.54 4.37
CA GLU A 65 23.98 -3.30 5.08
C GLU A 65 22.71 -2.60 5.56
N ARG A 66 22.81 -1.80 6.63
CA ARG A 66 21.74 -0.86 7.03
C ARG A 66 22.04 0.49 6.38
N PRO A 67 21.21 0.99 5.44
CA PRO A 67 21.53 2.19 4.66
C PRO A 67 21.95 3.41 5.49
N TRP A 68 21.32 3.64 6.64
CA TRP A 68 21.61 4.78 7.53
C TRP A 68 22.93 4.63 8.30
N GLU A 69 23.32 3.42 8.66
CA GLU A 69 24.61 3.19 9.33
C GLU A 69 25.75 3.36 8.33
N LEU A 70 25.58 2.80 7.14
CA LEU A 70 26.55 2.92 6.06
C LEU A 70 26.69 4.37 5.58
N ALA A 71 25.57 5.10 5.44
CA ALA A 71 25.57 6.53 5.11
C ALA A 71 26.38 7.35 6.11
N LYS A 72 26.19 7.07 7.41
CA LYS A 72 26.96 7.72 8.49
C LYS A 72 28.45 7.36 8.42
N GLU A 73 28.80 6.09 8.19
CA GLU A 73 30.19 5.65 8.14
C GLU A 73 30.94 6.20 6.93
N LYS A 74 30.29 6.17 5.76
CA LYS A 74 30.88 6.57 4.48
C LYS A 74 30.66 8.05 4.14
N ASN A 75 29.98 8.78 5.03
CA ASN A 75 29.69 10.21 4.89
C ASN A 75 28.99 10.56 3.56
N PHE A 76 27.90 9.85 3.26
CA PHE A 76 26.96 10.20 2.18
C PHE A 76 25.56 10.44 2.74
N ASP A 77 24.66 10.98 1.92
CA ASP A 77 23.30 11.30 2.34
C ASP A 77 22.51 10.04 2.75
N ASN A 78 21.75 10.11 3.84
CA ASN A 78 20.87 9.02 4.25
C ASN A 78 19.61 8.96 3.36
N SER A 79 19.80 8.56 2.10
CA SER A 79 18.74 8.35 1.11
C SER A 79 18.90 7.03 0.37
N ALA A 80 17.80 6.53 -0.18
CA ALA A 80 17.80 5.29 -0.95
C ALA A 80 18.66 5.41 -2.22
N GLU A 81 18.63 6.57 -2.86
CA GLU A 81 19.38 6.85 -4.08
C GLU A 81 20.89 6.87 -3.81
N ALA A 82 21.32 7.52 -2.72
CA ALA A 82 22.72 7.60 -2.36
C ALA A 82 23.27 6.21 -1.94
N PHE A 83 22.49 5.44 -1.17
CA PHE A 83 22.83 4.05 -0.85
C PHE A 83 22.93 3.18 -2.12
N ALA A 84 21.96 3.25 -3.03
CA ALA A 84 21.98 2.50 -4.28
C ALA A 84 23.18 2.88 -5.17
N GLY A 85 23.53 4.17 -5.20
CA GLY A 85 24.74 4.67 -5.86
C GLY A 85 26.00 4.06 -5.27
N TYR A 86 26.15 4.13 -3.94
CA TYR A 86 27.27 3.54 -3.21
C TYR A 86 27.41 2.03 -3.44
N CYS A 87 26.28 1.31 -3.43
CA CYS A 87 26.27 -0.14 -3.57
C CYS A 87 26.53 -0.62 -4.99
N ARG A 88 26.21 0.19 -6.01
CA ARG A 88 26.56 -0.11 -7.40
C ARG A 88 28.01 0.25 -7.73
N ASN A 89 28.46 1.40 -7.24
CA ASN A 89 29.79 1.95 -7.52
C ASN A 89 30.29 2.68 -6.28
N PRO A 90 31.05 2.02 -5.38
CA PRO A 90 31.53 2.69 -4.18
C PRO A 90 32.48 3.82 -4.60
N ALA A 91 32.20 5.04 -4.12
CA ALA A 91 33.16 6.14 -4.21
C ALA A 91 34.46 5.71 -3.51
N LYS A 92 35.59 5.89 -4.19
CA LYS A 92 36.91 5.50 -3.68
C LYS A 92 37.37 6.43 -2.57
#